data_AF-A0A524BF27-F1
#
_entry.id   AF-A0A524BF27-F1
#
_cell.length_a   1.000
_cell.length_b   1.000
_cell.length_c   1.000
_cell.angle_alpha   90.00
_cell.angle_beta   90.00
_cell.angle_gamma   90.00
#
_symmetry.space_group_name_H-M   'P 1'
#
loop_
_entity.id
_entity.type
_entity.pdbx_description
1 polymer ?
#
loop_
_entity_poly.entity_id
_entity_poly.type
_entity_poly.pdbx_seq_one_letter_code
_entity_poly.pdbx_strand_id
1 'polypeptide(L)' 'MTTADGTGSAIPHTTREKADDLERRRAEAIGRRQAAIDKQHAKGKLTAMERIEALLDPGSFQQLDGLARHRS' A
#
# COMPACT_ATOMS: atom_id res chain seq x y z
N MET A 1 7.91 -2.34 -36.76
CA MET A 1 6.52 -2.69 -36.44
C MET A 1 6.41 -2.68 -34.93
N THR A 2 6.12 -1.49 -34.38
CA THR A 2 6.12 -1.20 -32.94
C THR A 2 4.73 -0.73 -32.58
N THR A 3 4.03 -1.51 -31.78
CA THR A 3 2.92 -1.03 -30.95
C THR A 3 3.11 -1.67 -29.59
N ALA A 4 3.78 -0.93 -28.70
CA ALA A 4 3.84 -1.23 -27.28
C ALA A 4 2.44 -0.96 -26.72
N ASP A 5 1.83 -2.02 -26.22
CA ASP A 5 0.48 -2.10 -25.72
C ASP A 5 0.30 -1.17 -24.50
N GLY A 6 -0.63 -0.23 -24.63
CA GLY A 6 -1.03 0.65 -23.54
C GLY A 6 -1.93 -0.11 -22.59
N THR A 7 -1.37 -0.60 -21.47
CA THR A 7 -2.14 -1.25 -20.42
C THR A 7 -3.04 -0.23 -19.70
N GLY A 8 -4.23 0.01 -20.24
CA GLY A 8 -5.31 0.66 -19.53
C GLY A 8 -5.88 -0.31 -18.49
N SER A 9 -5.73 0.01 -17.20
CA SER A 9 -6.39 -0.75 -16.12
C SER A 9 -7.89 -0.79 -16.40
N ALA A 10 -8.44 -1.98 -16.67
CA ALA A 10 -9.88 -2.17 -16.81
C ALA A 10 -10.57 -1.64 -15.54
N ILE A 11 -11.54 -0.75 -15.72
CA ILE A 11 -12.34 -0.22 -14.61
C ILE A 11 -13.15 -1.41 -14.06
N PRO A 12 -13.07 -1.72 -12.76
CA PRO A 12 -13.85 -2.83 -12.21
C PRO A 12 -15.35 -2.50 -12.24
N HIS A 13 -16.16 -3.38 -12.84
CA HIS A 13 -17.58 -3.13 -13.10
C HIS A 13 -18.52 -3.95 -12.21
N THR A 14 -18.03 -5.04 -11.61
CA THR A 14 -18.77 -5.86 -10.64
C THR A 14 -18.32 -5.64 -9.19
N THR A 15 -19.14 -6.07 -8.22
CA THR A 15 -18.79 -5.98 -6.79
C THR A 15 -17.53 -6.79 -6.46
N ARG A 16 -17.38 -7.98 -7.06
CA ARG A 16 -16.21 -8.84 -6.83
C ARG A 16 -14.94 -8.19 -7.35
N GLU A 17 -14.95 -7.71 -8.59
CA GLU A 17 -13.79 -7.04 -9.20
C GLU A 17 -13.36 -5.79 -8.42
N LYS A 18 -14.33 -5.04 -7.85
CA LYS A 18 -14.03 -3.87 -7.01
C LYS A 18 -13.36 -4.28 -5.69
N ALA A 19 -13.77 -5.39 -5.09
CA ALA A 19 -13.12 -5.93 -3.89
C ALA A 19 -11.68 -6.37 -4.19
N ASP A 20 -11.48 -7.08 -5.31
CA ASP A 20 -10.15 -7.54 -5.73
C ASP A 20 -9.22 -6.37 -6.07
N ASP A 21 -9.74 -5.32 -6.72
CA ASP A 21 -9.01 -4.07 -6.97
C ASP A 21 -8.62 -3.35 -5.66
N LEU A 22 -9.49 -3.34 -4.65
CA LEU A 22 -9.17 -2.77 -3.34
C LEU A 22 -8.00 -3.52 -2.67
N GLU A 23 -8.03 -4.85 -2.67
CA GLU A 23 -6.96 -5.67 -2.10
C GLU A 23 -5.63 -5.47 -2.85
N ARG A 24 -5.68 -5.41 -4.18
CA ARG A 24 -4.51 -5.08 -5.00
C ARG A 24 -3.91 -3.71 -4.62
N ARG A 25 -4.74 -2.67 -4.52
CA ARG A 25 -4.28 -1.31 -4.15
C ARG A 25 -3.66 -1.26 -2.75
N ARG A 26 -4.18 -2.04 -1.80
CA ARG A 26 -3.60 -2.20 -0.46
C ARG A 26 -2.21 -2.84 -0.53
N ALA A 27 -2.07 -3.93 -1.27
CA ALA A 27 -0.77 -4.60 -1.47
C ALA A 27 0.26 -3.68 -2.15
N GLU A 28 -0.14 -2.95 -3.21
CA GLU A 28 0.70 -1.98 -3.89
C GLU A 28 1.14 -0.82 -2.98
N ALA A 29 0.27 -0.35 -2.09
CA ALA A 29 0.60 0.71 -1.14
C ALA A 29 1.68 0.28 -0.14
N ILE A 30 1.67 -1.00 0.27
CA ILE A 30 2.72 -1.58 1.12
C ILE A 30 4.01 -1.77 0.31
N GLY A 31 3.93 -2.39 -0.88
CA GLY A 31 5.09 -2.66 -1.72
C GLY A 31 5.89 -1.41 -2.10
N ARG A 32 5.22 -0.27 -2.35
CA ARG A 32 5.88 1.02 -2.61
C ARG A 32 6.75 1.53 -1.47
N ARG A 33 6.58 1.01 -0.25
CA ARG A 33 7.33 1.44 0.94
C ARG A 33 8.59 0.61 1.18
N GLN A 34 8.84 -0.47 0.44
CA GLN A 34 9.93 -1.41 0.73
C GLN A 34 11.30 -0.73 0.84
N ALA A 35 11.68 0.11 -0.13
CA ALA A 35 12.95 0.82 -0.08
C ALA A 35 13.06 1.76 1.15
N ALA A 36 11.94 2.34 1.61
CA ALA A 36 11.92 3.18 2.80
C ALA A 36 12.01 2.34 4.09
N ILE A 37 11.39 1.15 4.10
CA ILE A 37 11.48 0.16 5.18
C ILE A 37 12.94 -0.27 5.34
N ASP A 38 13.57 -0.74 4.27
CA ASP A 38 14.97 -1.18 4.26
C ASP A 38 15.91 -0.09 4.77
N LYS A 39 15.67 1.17 4.37
CA LYS A 39 16.45 2.33 4.84
C LYS A 39 16.30 2.60 6.33
N GLN A 40 15.14 2.35 6.95
CA GLN A 40 14.98 2.48 8.39
C GLN A 40 15.67 1.33 9.13
N HIS A 41 15.48 0.11 8.65
CA HIS A 41 16.11 -1.07 9.23
C HIS A 41 17.64 -1.04 9.15
N ALA A 42 18.20 -0.57 8.04
CA ALA A 42 19.65 -0.35 7.89
C ALA A 42 20.22 0.65 8.91
N LYS A 43 19.37 1.51 9.50
CA LYS A 43 19.76 2.44 10.57
C LYS A 43 19.46 1.91 11.98
N GLY A 44 19.05 0.65 12.11
CA GLY A 44 18.61 0.06 13.37
C GLY A 44 17.32 0.68 13.92
N LYS A 45 16.49 1.28 13.05
CA LYS A 45 15.25 1.96 13.45
C LYS A 45 14.03 1.16 12.98
N LEU A 46 13.02 1.15 13.83
CA LEU A 46 11.67 0.73 13.46
C LEU A 46 11.04 1.74 12.49
N THR A 47 10.26 1.23 11.54
CA THR A 47 9.35 1.98 10.68
C THR A 47 8.19 2.58 11.49
N ALA A 48 7.42 3.46 10.88
CA ALA A 48 6.25 4.04 11.54
C ALA A 48 5.22 2.98 11.95
N MET A 49 4.97 1.97 11.09
CA MET A 49 4.00 0.91 11.37
C MET A 49 4.47 -0.01 12.51
N GLU A 50 5.74 -0.42 12.49
CA GLU A 50 6.30 -1.27 13.56
C GLU A 50 6.28 -0.57 14.92
N ARG A 51 6.43 0.76 14.96
CA ARG A 51 6.30 1.53 16.20
C ARG A 51 4.87 1.56 16.74
N ILE A 52 3.88 1.64 15.85
CA ILE A 52 2.47 1.60 16.23
C ILE A 52 2.14 0.23 16.82
N GLU A 53 2.58 -0.85 16.16
CA GLU A 53 2.40 -2.22 16.63
C GLU A 53 3.09 -2.48 17.97
N ALA A 54 4.26 -1.90 18.21
CA ALA A 54 4.96 -2.02 19.48
C ALA A 54 4.32 -1.23 20.63
N LEU A 55 3.52 -0.20 20.31
CA LEU A 55 2.92 0.70 21.30
C LEU A 55 1.50 0.27 21.71
N LEU A 56 0.73 -0.28 20.77
CA LEU A 56 -0.69 -0.56 20.95
C LEU A 56 -0.95 -2.05 21.19
N ASP A 57 -2.08 -2.34 21.84
CA ASP A 57 -2.52 -3.73 22.03
C ASP A 57 -2.73 -4.41 20.67
N PRO A 58 -2.32 -5.69 20.50
CA PRO A 58 -2.48 -6.41 19.24
C PRO A 58 -3.93 -6.39 18.74
N GLY A 59 -4.11 -6.01 17.47
CA GLY A 59 -5.42 -5.94 16.81
C GLY A 59 -6.29 -4.73 17.18
N SER A 60 -5.83 -3.84 18.06
CA SER A 60 -6.57 -2.63 18.43
C SER A 60 -6.46 -1.49 17.41
N PHE A 61 -5.38 -1.47 16.62
CA PHE A 61 -5.12 -0.39 15.68
C PHE A 61 -6.02 -0.45 14.44
N GLN A 62 -6.64 0.68 14.10
CA GLN A 62 -7.41 0.86 12.87
C GLN A 62 -6.80 1.98 12.03
N GLN A 63 -6.25 1.63 10.87
CA GLN A 63 -5.58 2.59 9.99
C GLN A 63 -6.60 3.47 9.26
N LEU A 64 -6.44 4.78 9.38
CA LEU A 64 -7.16 5.77 8.58
C LEU A 64 -6.29 6.20 7.38
N ASP A 65 -6.95 6.59 6.28
CA ASP A 65 -6.34 7.22 5.11
C ASP A 65 -5.17 6.45 4.46
N GLY A 66 -5.14 5.11 4.57
CA GLY A 66 -4.02 4.27 4.09
C GLY A 66 -3.73 4.36 2.58
N LEU A 67 -4.68 4.84 1.77
CA LEU A 67 -4.57 5.02 0.32
C LEU A 67 -4.53 6.49 -0.12
N ALA A 68 -4.50 7.45 0.83
CA ALA A 68 -4.49 8.87 0.51
C ALA A 68 -3.25 9.26 -0.32
N ARG A 69 -3.43 10.23 -1.22
CA ARG A 69 -2.37 10.79 -2.08
C ARG A 69 -2.43 12.31 -2.02
N HIS A 70 -1.27 12.93 -2.23
CA HIS A 70 -1.15 14.38 -2.36
C HIS A 70 -1.88 14.90 -3.61
N ARG A 71 -2.39 16.14 -3.57
CA ARG A 71 -3.14 16.77 -4.68
C ARG A 71 -2.34 17.83 -5.47
N SER A 72 -1.03 17.88 -5.30
CA SER A 72 -0.16 18.81 -6.05
C SER A 72 0.16 18.34 -7.46
#